data_AF-A0A1Z4EJM3-F1
#
_entry.id   AF-A0A1Z4EJM3-F1
#
_cell.length_a   1.000
_cell.length_b   1.000
_cell.length_c   1.000
_cell.angle_alpha   90.00
_cell.angle_beta   90.00
_cell.angle_gamma   90.00
#
_symmetry.space_group_name_H-M   'P 1'
#
loop_
_entity.id
_entity.type
_entity.pdbx_description
1 polymer ?
#
loop_
_entity_poly.entity_id
_entity_poly.type
_entity_poly.pdbx_seq_one_letter_code
_entity_poly.pdbx_strand_id
1 'polypeptide(L)'
;MAKKLTRLMRRGNRAVDAAPADAGADASAEQRAAYSEADTEATTDAIATPDDSGVHDTSATAPAKAPATAQFSNARARVGTWLGRPMTSFHLIIAVATLLTTLGLIMVLSASGVRSYGADGSAWVIFGKQVLWTVIGLVAAYVAMRMSVRFLRRVAFTGYVVTIILLVLVLVPGIGHLANGSRKWFVIAGFSMQPSELAKIAFAIWGAHLLASRRLERAALREMLVPLVPAAIIALALIVAQPDLGQTVSLGIILLALLWYAGLPLRVFGTSLLAVFMAGAVLAMSAGYRSDRVRSWLDPENDPMDTGYQARQAKFALAHGGVFGDGLGQGVAKWNYLPNAHNDFIFAIIGEELGFVGAFALLGLFGLFAYTGMRIARRSADPFLRLLTATTTMWVLGQAFINIGYVIGVLPVTGLQLPLISAGGTSTAATLFMIGLMANAARHEPDAVAALRAGRDDKMNRLLRLPPPEPYTPPRIEAFRDRKRSSAQPTRSPAQGKGRKAPQPPARKAAIPSAKTSRRNADPPMRPAFPRTGARQATHSGHHGSRRRHADVAAGRRQVRRSRALEGQRYG
;
A
#
# COMPACT_ATOMS: atom_id res chain seq x y z
N MET A 1 -15.85 41.73 33.38
CA MET A 1 -16.00 42.45 32.09
C MET A 1 -17.25 41.94 31.36
N ALA A 2 -18.47 42.22 31.86
CA ALA A 2 -19.67 41.46 31.48
C ALA A 2 -20.97 42.30 31.43
N LYS A 3 -20.94 43.48 30.77
CA LYS A 3 -22.10 44.41 30.69
C LYS A 3 -22.30 45.06 29.30
N LYS A 4 -21.81 44.48 28.20
CA LYS A 4 -21.81 45.13 26.86
C LYS A 4 -22.42 44.38 25.67
N LEU A 5 -22.94 43.16 25.81
CA LEU A 5 -23.69 42.47 24.73
C LEU A 5 -25.22 42.44 24.94
N THR A 6 -25.71 42.52 26.18
CA THR A 6 -27.14 42.35 26.54
C THR A 6 -28.06 43.54 26.17
N ARG A 7 -27.71 44.33 25.14
CA ARG A 7 -28.45 45.53 24.70
C ARG A 7 -28.88 45.56 23.24
N LEU A 8 -28.61 44.50 22.45
CA LEU A 8 -29.03 44.40 21.04
C LEU A 8 -30.21 43.45 20.77
N MET A 9 -30.74 42.75 21.78
CA MET A 9 -31.91 41.87 21.66
C MET A 9 -33.20 42.47 22.28
N ARG A 10 -33.43 43.79 22.16
CA ARG A 10 -34.66 44.43 22.68
C ARG A 10 -35.16 45.64 21.87
N ARG A 11 -35.50 45.42 20.60
CA ARG A 11 -36.40 46.27 19.78
C ARG A 11 -37.00 45.40 18.68
N GLY A 12 -38.27 45.60 18.34
CA GLY A 12 -38.94 44.88 17.23
C GLY A 12 -39.91 43.77 17.61
N ASN A 13 -40.77 43.97 18.62
CA ASN A 13 -42.05 43.25 18.66
C ASN A 13 -43.15 44.10 19.32
N ARG A 14 -44.22 44.36 18.56
CA ARG A 14 -45.57 44.74 19.01
C ARG A 14 -46.53 44.34 17.88
N ALA A 15 -47.63 43.69 18.24
CA ALA A 15 -48.60 43.14 17.30
C ALA A 15 -49.76 44.10 17.00
N VAL A 16 -50.54 43.74 15.98
CA VAL A 16 -51.98 44.02 15.84
C VAL A 16 -52.62 42.70 15.38
N ASP A 17 -53.86 42.45 15.79
CA ASP A 17 -54.50 41.13 15.84
C ASP A 17 -55.39 40.78 14.63
N ALA A 18 -56.12 39.67 14.76
CA ALA A 18 -57.30 39.19 14.01
C ALA A 18 -57.12 38.01 13.01
N ALA A 19 -58.21 37.23 12.89
CA ALA A 19 -58.41 35.99 12.14
C ALA A 19 -59.95 35.75 12.03
N PRO A 20 -60.48 34.64 11.45
CA PRO A 20 -59.98 33.70 10.43
C PRO A 20 -60.98 33.50 9.23
N ALA A 21 -60.60 32.65 8.27
CA ALA A 21 -61.45 31.88 7.32
C ALA A 21 -62.36 32.61 6.29
N ASP A 22 -62.34 32.17 5.02
CA ASP A 22 -63.36 31.24 4.45
C ASP A 22 -62.85 30.61 3.13
N ALA A 23 -63.71 29.91 2.37
CA ALA A 23 -63.34 28.98 1.27
C ALA A 23 -63.85 29.34 -0.15
N GLY A 24 -63.44 28.52 -1.12
CA GLY A 24 -63.84 28.52 -2.54
C GLY A 24 -62.79 29.10 -3.50
N ALA A 25 -62.80 28.88 -4.82
CA ALA A 25 -63.39 27.90 -5.74
C ALA A 25 -63.17 28.46 -7.18
N ASP A 26 -63.41 27.65 -8.21
CA ASP A 26 -63.29 27.96 -9.66
C ASP A 26 -61.88 28.35 -10.19
N ALA A 27 -61.35 27.87 -11.33
CA ALA A 27 -61.81 27.16 -12.54
C ALA A 27 -62.17 28.05 -13.76
N SER A 28 -61.94 27.49 -14.96
CA SER A 28 -61.90 28.14 -16.30
C SER A 28 -60.64 29.02 -16.51
N ALA A 29 -59.71 28.80 -17.44
CA ALA A 29 -59.67 28.21 -18.79
C ALA A 29 -60.05 29.16 -19.93
N GLU A 30 -59.06 29.56 -20.75
CA GLU A 30 -59.26 29.96 -22.14
C GLU A 30 -57.99 29.62 -22.97
N GLN A 31 -58.13 29.49 -24.29
CA GLN A 31 -57.15 28.81 -25.17
C GLN A 31 -57.26 29.31 -26.63
N ARG A 32 -56.21 29.04 -27.44
CA ARG A 32 -56.03 29.38 -28.88
C ARG A 32 -55.49 30.80 -29.08
N ALA A 33 -54.78 31.15 -30.16
CA ALA A 33 -54.41 30.48 -31.42
C ALA A 33 -53.03 31.05 -31.90
N ALA A 34 -52.32 30.66 -32.96
CA ALA A 34 -52.18 29.46 -33.82
C ALA A 34 -51.06 29.78 -34.87
N TYR A 35 -50.84 28.90 -35.86
CA TYR A 35 -49.89 29.01 -37.01
C TYR A 35 -48.38 28.88 -36.70
N SER A 36 -47.53 28.36 -37.61
CA SER A 36 -47.68 27.25 -38.58
C SER A 36 -46.31 26.93 -39.24
N GLU A 37 -46.13 25.68 -39.72
CA GLU A 37 -45.26 25.21 -40.83
C GLU A 37 -43.78 25.70 -40.94
N ALA A 38 -42.76 24.82 -41.05
CA ALA A 38 -42.39 23.90 -42.15
C ALA A 38 -41.72 24.61 -43.36
N ASP A 39 -40.77 24.05 -44.13
CA ASP A 39 -40.25 22.67 -44.19
C ASP A 39 -38.79 22.56 -44.74
N THR A 40 -38.07 21.52 -44.27
CA THR A 40 -37.27 20.47 -44.97
C THR A 40 -36.47 20.68 -46.30
N GLU A 41 -35.31 19.99 -46.38
CA GLU A 41 -34.46 19.57 -47.55
C GLU A 41 -33.78 20.62 -48.48
N ALA A 42 -32.80 20.29 -49.35
CA ALA A 42 -31.51 19.57 -49.28
C ALA A 42 -30.94 19.33 -50.72
N THR A 43 -29.60 19.14 -50.84
CA THR A 43 -28.88 18.37 -51.90
C THR A 43 -28.55 18.93 -53.31
N THR A 44 -27.23 19.01 -53.60
CA THR A 44 -26.46 18.61 -54.83
C THR A 44 -26.35 19.39 -56.16
N ASP A 45 -25.10 19.37 -56.68
CA ASP A 45 -24.58 19.21 -58.07
C ASP A 45 -24.57 20.32 -59.16
N ALA A 46 -23.44 21.04 -59.20
CA ALA A 46 -22.39 21.04 -60.24
C ALA A 46 -22.69 20.98 -61.77
N ILE A 47 -21.94 21.79 -62.56
CA ILE A 47 -21.24 21.43 -63.82
C ILE A 47 -20.24 22.57 -64.24
N ALA A 48 -19.20 22.26 -65.04
CA ALA A 48 -18.08 23.15 -65.43
C ALA A 48 -18.26 23.78 -66.84
N THR A 49 -17.38 24.57 -67.50
CA THR A 49 -15.91 24.88 -67.51
C THR A 49 -15.73 26.17 -68.40
N PRO A 50 -14.54 26.70 -68.85
CA PRO A 50 -13.12 26.58 -68.46
C PRO A 50 -12.29 27.92 -68.42
N ASP A 51 -10.96 27.79 -68.25
CA ASP A 51 -9.83 28.61 -68.78
C ASP A 51 -9.57 30.09 -68.37
N ASP A 52 -8.40 30.34 -67.73
CA ASP A 52 -7.20 30.90 -68.39
C ASP A 52 -5.93 30.57 -67.54
N SER A 53 -4.76 30.82 -68.11
CA SER A 53 -3.41 30.48 -67.68
C SER A 53 -2.78 31.44 -66.65
N GLY A 54 -1.77 30.96 -65.91
CA GLY A 54 -1.00 31.79 -64.97
C GLY A 54 -0.04 31.01 -64.06
N VAL A 55 1.18 30.73 -64.52
CA VAL A 55 2.19 30.00 -63.73
C VAL A 55 2.93 30.95 -62.78
N HIS A 56 2.83 30.71 -61.47
CA HIS A 56 3.83 31.17 -60.50
C HIS A 56 4.06 30.17 -59.36
N ASP A 57 5.27 29.61 -59.31
CA ASP A 57 5.66 28.56 -58.38
C ASP A 57 6.10 29.15 -57.03
N THR A 58 5.31 28.93 -55.97
CA THR A 58 5.69 29.24 -54.57
C THR A 58 5.24 28.12 -53.63
N SER A 59 5.99 27.03 -53.61
CA SER A 59 5.75 25.85 -52.77
C SER A 59 5.94 26.11 -51.26
N ALA A 60 4.96 26.78 -50.65
CA ALA A 60 4.88 27.01 -49.21
C ALA A 60 4.90 25.68 -48.44
N THR A 61 6.05 25.35 -47.85
CA THR A 61 6.28 24.05 -47.21
C THR A 61 5.54 23.98 -45.88
N ALA A 62 4.32 23.44 -45.91
CA ALA A 62 3.52 23.20 -44.70
C ALA A 62 4.29 22.30 -43.70
N PRO A 63 4.32 22.64 -42.40
CA PRO A 63 5.10 21.88 -41.42
C PRO A 63 4.51 20.48 -41.22
N ALA A 64 5.22 19.47 -41.71
CA ALA A 64 4.79 18.08 -41.64
C ALA A 64 4.51 17.65 -40.18
N LYS A 65 3.26 17.26 -39.89
CA LYS A 65 2.86 16.75 -38.57
C LYS A 65 3.70 15.53 -38.20
N ALA A 66 4.61 15.69 -37.25
CA ALA A 66 5.47 14.61 -36.77
C ALA A 66 4.62 13.42 -36.29
N PRO A 67 4.93 12.18 -36.72
CA PRO A 67 4.08 11.01 -36.49
C PRO A 67 3.88 10.75 -35.00
N ALA A 68 2.68 10.30 -34.60
CA ALA A 68 2.29 10.17 -33.20
C ALA A 68 3.25 9.29 -32.36
N THR A 69 3.87 8.29 -32.98
CA THR A 69 4.92 7.45 -32.37
C THR A 69 6.13 8.26 -31.87
N ALA A 70 6.53 9.32 -32.59
CA ALA A 70 7.58 10.25 -32.17
C ALA A 70 7.12 11.18 -31.02
N GLN A 71 5.83 11.44 -30.88
CA GLN A 71 5.31 12.22 -29.76
C GLN A 71 5.27 11.39 -28.46
N PHE A 72 4.86 10.12 -28.54
CA PHE A 72 4.86 9.21 -27.39
C PHE A 72 6.27 8.83 -26.92
N SER A 73 7.24 8.68 -27.82
CA SER A 73 8.65 8.46 -27.42
C SER A 73 9.21 9.69 -26.69
N ASN A 74 8.96 10.90 -27.21
CA ASN A 74 9.31 12.16 -26.56
C ASN A 74 8.64 12.33 -25.19
N ALA A 75 7.36 11.97 -25.05
CA ALA A 75 6.67 12.00 -23.76
C ALA A 75 7.31 11.05 -22.74
N ARG A 76 7.63 9.81 -23.13
CA ARG A 76 8.33 8.84 -22.28
C ARG A 76 9.75 9.31 -21.92
N ALA A 77 10.47 9.96 -22.83
CA ALA A 77 11.79 10.54 -22.56
C ALA A 77 11.74 11.73 -21.58
N ARG A 78 10.74 12.61 -21.71
CA ARG A 78 10.49 13.72 -20.75
C ARG A 78 10.12 13.19 -19.35
N VAL A 79 9.26 12.18 -19.28
CA VAL A 79 8.90 11.53 -18.01
C VAL A 79 10.11 10.82 -17.41
N GLY A 80 10.90 10.08 -18.20
CA GLY A 80 12.12 9.41 -17.75
C GLY A 80 13.19 10.38 -17.24
N THR A 81 13.43 11.50 -17.92
CA THR A 81 14.38 12.53 -17.48
C THR A 81 13.91 13.30 -16.25
N TRP A 82 12.61 13.53 -16.08
CA TRP A 82 12.05 14.08 -14.83
C TRP A 82 12.17 13.08 -13.67
N LEU A 83 11.82 11.81 -13.90
CA LEU A 83 11.99 10.71 -12.94
C LEU A 83 13.47 10.43 -12.62
N GLY A 84 14.41 10.86 -13.45
CA GLY A 84 15.86 10.79 -13.21
C GLY A 84 16.38 11.83 -12.22
N ARG A 85 15.64 12.90 -11.92
CA ARG A 85 16.13 13.97 -11.02
C ARG A 85 16.26 13.47 -9.56
N PRO A 86 17.26 13.96 -8.80
CA PRO A 86 17.59 13.43 -7.46
C PRO A 86 16.50 13.70 -6.41
N MET A 87 15.76 14.81 -6.51
CA MET A 87 14.69 15.17 -5.57
C MET A 87 13.31 14.59 -5.94
N THR A 88 13.17 13.83 -7.04
CA THR A 88 11.82 13.48 -7.56
C THR A 88 11.04 12.59 -6.61
N SER A 89 11.70 11.66 -5.92
CA SER A 89 11.03 10.77 -4.95
C SER A 89 10.41 11.55 -3.78
N PHE A 90 11.09 12.60 -3.32
CA PHE A 90 10.63 13.50 -2.25
C PHE A 90 9.45 14.36 -2.69
N HIS A 91 9.50 14.91 -3.92
CA HIS A 91 8.38 15.67 -4.47
C HIS A 91 7.15 14.79 -4.73
N LEU A 92 7.33 13.58 -5.26
CA LEU A 92 6.24 12.65 -5.52
C LEU A 92 5.52 12.25 -4.23
N ILE A 93 6.25 11.89 -3.16
CA ILE A 93 5.59 11.42 -1.92
C ILE A 93 4.82 12.55 -1.23
N ILE A 94 5.33 13.77 -1.26
CA ILE A 94 4.60 14.96 -0.78
C ILE A 94 3.37 15.23 -1.65
N ALA A 95 3.52 15.30 -2.98
CA ALA A 95 2.41 15.62 -3.88
C ALA A 95 1.27 14.60 -3.79
N VAL A 96 1.57 13.30 -3.74
CA VAL A 96 0.57 12.24 -3.58
C VAL A 96 -0.10 12.31 -2.21
N ALA A 97 0.66 12.55 -1.14
CA ALA A 97 0.08 12.69 0.20
C ALA A 97 -0.83 13.91 0.31
N THR A 98 -0.45 15.05 -0.29
CA THR A 98 -1.31 16.24 -0.37
C THR A 98 -2.57 15.95 -1.17
N LEU A 99 -2.47 15.36 -2.37
CA LEU A 99 -3.64 15.04 -3.21
C LEU A 99 -4.62 14.09 -2.50
N LEU A 100 -4.13 13.01 -1.88
CA LEU A 100 -4.95 12.09 -1.10
C LEU A 100 -5.60 12.81 0.10
N THR A 101 -4.83 13.57 0.89
CA THR A 101 -5.36 14.25 2.09
C THR A 101 -6.39 15.33 1.74
N THR A 102 -6.16 16.10 0.67
CA THR A 102 -7.12 17.12 0.21
C THR A 102 -8.39 16.49 -0.34
N LEU A 103 -8.29 15.40 -1.12
CA LEU A 103 -9.46 14.64 -1.57
C LEU A 103 -10.22 14.06 -0.37
N GLY A 104 -9.51 13.49 0.61
CA GLY A 104 -10.10 13.01 1.87
C GLY A 104 -10.88 14.08 2.62
N LEU A 105 -10.31 15.27 2.82
CA LEU A 105 -11.01 16.38 3.46
C LEU A 105 -12.27 16.81 2.71
N ILE A 106 -12.24 16.87 1.37
CA ILE A 106 -13.41 17.19 0.53
C ILE A 106 -14.50 16.13 0.70
N MET A 107 -14.14 14.84 0.62
CA MET A 107 -15.11 13.75 0.72
C MET A 107 -15.65 13.55 2.14
N VAL A 108 -14.84 13.80 3.19
CA VAL A 108 -15.32 13.81 4.57
C VAL A 108 -16.27 14.98 4.81
N LEU A 109 -16.02 16.17 4.23
CA LEU A 109 -16.96 17.29 4.31
C LEU A 109 -18.32 16.90 3.70
N SER A 110 -18.31 16.36 2.47
CA SER A 110 -19.53 15.90 1.79
C SER A 110 -20.25 14.81 2.59
N ALA A 111 -19.56 13.73 2.97
CA ALA A 111 -20.14 12.55 3.62
C ALA A 111 -20.53 12.73 5.10
N SER A 112 -20.14 13.83 5.77
CA SER A 112 -20.42 14.04 7.20
C SER A 112 -21.38 15.20 7.52
N GLY A 113 -21.54 16.18 6.62
CA GLY A 113 -22.35 17.37 6.88
C GLY A 113 -23.78 17.08 7.33
N VAL A 114 -24.47 16.16 6.63
CA VAL A 114 -25.87 15.79 6.92
C VAL A 114 -26.02 15.15 8.30
N ARG A 115 -25.20 14.14 8.64
CA ARG A 115 -25.24 13.47 9.95
C ARG A 115 -24.87 14.43 11.09
N SER A 116 -23.88 15.29 10.88
CA SER A 116 -23.41 16.25 11.89
C SER A 116 -24.49 17.31 12.20
N TYR A 117 -25.26 17.74 11.20
CA TYR A 117 -26.40 18.64 11.38
C TYR A 117 -27.52 17.99 12.23
N GLY A 118 -27.90 16.76 11.92
CA GLY A 118 -29.00 16.06 12.61
C GLY A 118 -28.72 15.59 14.03
N ALA A 119 -27.44 15.55 14.46
CA ALA A 119 -27.05 15.09 15.80
C ALA A 119 -26.60 16.23 16.73
N ASP A 120 -25.69 17.10 16.26
CA ASP A 120 -25.07 18.15 17.07
C ASP A 120 -25.64 19.57 16.75
N GLY A 121 -26.65 19.66 15.87
CA GLY A 121 -27.19 20.94 15.37
C GLY A 121 -26.21 21.72 14.47
N SER A 122 -25.06 21.14 14.12
CA SER A 122 -24.00 21.79 13.37
C SER A 122 -23.33 20.82 12.40
N ALA A 123 -23.39 21.12 11.11
CA ALA A 123 -22.78 20.33 10.04
C ALA A 123 -21.24 20.19 10.15
N TRP A 124 -20.60 20.97 11.03
CA TRP A 124 -19.15 21.18 11.04
C TRP A 124 -18.39 20.38 12.11
N VAL A 125 -19.08 19.66 13.01
CA VAL A 125 -18.40 19.01 14.17
C VAL A 125 -17.49 17.87 13.74
N ILE A 126 -17.95 17.00 12.83
CA ILE A 126 -17.14 15.87 12.33
C ILE A 126 -15.99 16.39 11.45
N PHE A 127 -16.29 17.27 10.50
CA PHE A 127 -15.28 17.88 9.62
C PHE A 127 -14.23 18.68 10.40
N GLY A 128 -14.63 19.52 11.35
CA GLY A 128 -13.71 20.30 12.19
C GLY A 128 -12.76 19.43 13.02
N LYS A 129 -13.26 18.30 13.55
CA LYS A 129 -12.42 17.28 14.21
C LYS A 129 -11.42 16.66 13.22
N GLN A 130 -11.85 16.32 12.00
CA GLN A 130 -10.95 15.76 10.97
C GLN A 130 -9.89 16.77 10.50
N VAL A 131 -10.24 18.05 10.32
CA VAL A 131 -9.30 19.13 10.00
C VAL A 131 -8.27 19.30 11.11
N LEU A 132 -8.71 19.36 12.38
CA LEU A 132 -7.83 19.47 13.55
C LEU A 132 -6.83 18.31 13.62
N TRP A 133 -7.29 17.07 13.44
CA TRP A 133 -6.41 15.90 13.38
C TRP A 133 -5.50 15.88 12.15
N THR A 134 -5.94 16.43 11.02
CA THR A 134 -5.10 16.58 9.82
C THR A 134 -3.99 17.60 10.06
N VAL A 135 -4.27 18.73 10.74
CA VAL A 135 -3.25 19.71 11.14
C VAL A 135 -2.24 19.08 12.12
N ILE A 136 -2.71 18.33 13.12
CA ILE A 136 -1.84 17.55 14.03
C ILE A 136 -0.96 16.56 13.22
N GLY A 137 -1.55 15.89 12.22
CA GLY A 137 -0.84 14.99 11.31
C GLY A 137 0.21 15.66 10.44
N LEU A 138 -0.07 16.86 9.91
CA LEU A 138 0.88 17.66 9.13
C LEU A 138 2.04 18.16 9.99
N VAL A 139 1.78 18.56 11.24
CA VAL A 139 2.83 18.87 12.23
C VAL A 139 3.66 17.62 12.54
N ALA A 140 3.03 16.47 12.74
CA ALA A 140 3.71 15.20 12.98
C ALA A 140 4.58 14.78 11.77
N ALA A 141 4.08 14.95 10.54
CA ALA A 141 4.82 14.72 9.30
C ALA A 141 6.04 15.65 9.16
N TYR A 142 5.89 16.93 9.53
CA TYR A 142 6.97 17.92 9.54
C TYR A 142 8.05 17.60 10.59
N VAL A 143 7.65 17.16 11.79
CA VAL A 143 8.57 16.64 12.80
C VAL A 143 9.29 15.39 12.28
N ALA A 144 8.57 14.43 11.72
CA ALA A 144 9.14 13.22 11.12
C ALA A 144 10.16 13.51 10.00
N MET A 145 9.89 14.50 9.14
CA MET A 145 10.85 14.97 8.12
C MET A 145 12.14 15.54 8.72
N ARG A 146 12.10 16.07 9.96
CA ARG A 146 13.24 16.63 10.69
C ARG A 146 13.97 15.63 11.60
N MET A 147 13.36 14.50 11.94
CA MET A 147 13.98 13.49 12.81
C MET A 147 15.25 12.92 12.17
N SER A 148 16.30 12.73 12.98
CA SER A 148 17.51 12.05 12.52
C SER A 148 17.32 10.53 12.55
N VAL A 149 17.85 9.84 11.55
CA VAL A 149 17.81 8.37 11.46
C VAL A 149 18.43 7.71 12.70
N ARG A 150 19.45 8.36 13.29
CA ARG A 150 20.10 7.94 14.54
C ARG A 150 19.15 7.99 15.74
N PHE A 151 18.35 9.06 15.87
CA PHE A 151 17.35 9.18 16.93
C PHE A 151 16.26 8.13 16.77
N LEU A 152 15.72 7.99 15.55
CA LEU A 152 14.64 7.06 15.24
C LEU A 152 15.02 5.60 15.58
N ARG A 153 16.25 5.19 15.26
CA ARG A 153 16.81 3.89 15.68
C ARG A 153 16.94 3.78 17.20
N ARG A 154 17.52 4.79 17.88
CA ARG A 154 17.74 4.78 19.34
C ARG A 154 16.43 4.61 20.11
N VAL A 155 15.37 5.31 19.73
CA VAL A 155 14.08 5.25 20.45
C VAL A 155 13.19 4.08 20.01
N ALA A 156 13.57 3.31 18.99
CA ALA A 156 12.69 2.32 18.37
C ALA A 156 12.16 1.28 19.37
N PHE A 157 13.04 0.65 20.15
CA PHE A 157 12.64 -0.37 21.13
C PHE A 157 11.87 0.25 22.31
N THR A 158 12.36 1.35 22.88
CA THR A 158 11.69 2.04 24.00
C THR A 158 10.30 2.53 23.61
N GLY A 159 10.15 3.12 22.41
CA GLY A 159 8.86 3.55 21.86
C GLY A 159 7.91 2.37 21.66
N TYR A 160 8.40 1.23 21.19
CA TYR A 160 7.58 0.03 21.07
C TYR A 160 7.10 -0.48 22.44
N VAL A 161 8.00 -0.60 23.43
CA VAL A 161 7.64 -0.98 24.81
C VAL A 161 6.61 -0.01 25.41
N VAL A 162 6.76 1.31 25.21
CA VAL A 162 5.77 2.31 25.62
C VAL A 162 4.41 2.05 24.94
N THR A 163 4.37 1.71 23.66
CA THR A 163 3.09 1.39 22.99
C THR A 163 2.44 0.09 23.48
N ILE A 164 3.22 -0.92 23.90
CA ILE A 164 2.69 -2.10 24.58
C ILE A 164 2.05 -1.72 25.93
N ILE A 165 2.71 -0.86 26.71
CA ILE A 165 2.16 -0.34 27.98
C ILE A 165 0.86 0.43 27.74
N LEU A 166 0.78 1.25 26.68
CA LEU A 166 -0.46 1.95 26.31
C LEU A 166 -1.58 1.00 25.83
N LEU A 167 -1.24 -0.10 25.14
CA LEU A 167 -2.20 -1.15 24.75
C LEU A 167 -2.74 -1.94 25.96
N VAL A 168 -1.96 -2.07 27.04
CA VAL A 168 -2.44 -2.63 28.32
C VAL A 168 -3.30 -1.59 29.06
N LEU A 169 -2.85 -0.35 29.19
CA LEU A 169 -3.56 0.72 29.89
C LEU A 169 -4.97 0.99 29.34
N VAL A 170 -5.17 0.89 28.02
CA VAL A 170 -6.49 1.12 27.41
C VAL A 170 -7.50 -0.02 27.63
N LEU A 171 -7.05 -1.19 28.10
CA LEU A 171 -7.95 -2.26 28.56
C LEU A 171 -8.45 -2.01 29.99
N VAL A 172 -7.75 -1.22 30.79
CA VAL A 172 -8.08 -0.97 32.21
C VAL A 172 -9.37 -0.14 32.33
N PRO A 173 -10.39 -0.63 33.05
CA PRO A 173 -11.59 0.16 33.36
C PRO A 173 -11.25 1.47 34.06
N GLY A 174 -11.90 2.56 33.66
CA GLY A 174 -11.62 3.93 34.17
C GLY A 174 -10.53 4.68 33.39
N ILE A 175 -9.58 3.98 32.75
CA ILE A 175 -8.58 4.60 31.87
C ILE A 175 -9.02 4.49 30.40
N GLY A 176 -9.43 3.30 29.97
CA GLY A 176 -9.93 3.04 28.62
C GLY A 176 -11.40 3.45 28.46
N HIS A 177 -11.66 4.41 27.57
CA HIS A 177 -13.01 4.85 27.23
C HIS A 177 -13.77 3.74 26.48
N LEU A 178 -14.93 3.35 27.01
CA LEU A 178 -15.81 2.36 26.39
C LEU A 178 -16.69 3.04 25.34
N ALA A 179 -16.57 2.64 24.07
CA ALA A 179 -17.44 3.08 22.98
C ALA A 179 -17.80 1.89 22.09
N ASN A 180 -19.06 1.80 21.65
CA ASN A 180 -19.57 0.71 20.80
C ASN A 180 -19.15 -0.69 21.29
N GLY A 181 -19.32 -0.96 22.59
CA GLY A 181 -18.98 -2.23 23.23
C GLY A 181 -17.47 -2.51 23.43
N SER A 182 -16.58 -1.54 23.18
CA SER A 182 -15.13 -1.77 23.21
C SER A 182 -14.31 -0.65 23.84
N ARG A 183 -13.24 -1.00 24.57
CA ARG A 183 -12.24 -0.07 25.11
C ARG A 183 -11.02 -0.03 24.18
N LYS A 184 -10.97 0.99 23.32
CA LYS A 184 -9.90 1.21 22.32
C LYS A 184 -9.23 2.58 22.42
N TRP A 185 -9.86 3.51 23.14
CA TRP A 185 -9.52 4.95 23.08
C TRP A 185 -9.21 5.49 24.47
N PHE A 186 -8.19 6.34 24.55
CA PHE A 186 -8.09 7.33 25.62
C PHE A 186 -8.83 8.59 25.17
N VAL A 187 -9.63 9.18 26.04
CA VAL A 187 -10.36 10.43 25.75
C VAL A 187 -9.95 11.47 26.79
N ILE A 188 -9.24 12.52 26.36
CA ILE A 188 -8.68 13.57 27.22
C ILE A 188 -9.08 14.92 26.64
N ALA A 189 -9.81 15.74 27.40
CA ALA A 189 -10.25 17.09 26.99
C ALA A 189 -10.90 17.15 25.59
N GLY A 190 -11.69 16.12 25.22
CA GLY A 190 -12.35 16.01 23.92
C GLY A 190 -11.51 15.39 22.79
N PHE A 191 -10.20 15.16 23.00
CA PHE A 191 -9.34 14.45 22.06
C PHE A 191 -9.39 12.94 22.30
N SER A 192 -9.77 12.17 21.27
CA SER A 192 -9.78 10.70 21.29
C SER A 192 -8.50 10.13 20.64
N MET A 193 -7.70 9.41 21.42
CA MET A 193 -6.42 8.81 20.98
C MET A 193 -6.53 7.28 20.99
N GLN A 194 -6.14 6.60 19.90
CA GLN A 194 -6.16 5.13 19.77
C GLN A 194 -4.72 4.58 19.88
N PRO A 195 -4.36 3.80 20.92
CA PRO A 195 -2.99 3.32 21.11
C PRO A 195 -2.49 2.36 20.02
N SER A 196 -3.40 1.62 19.38
CA SER A 196 -3.08 0.72 18.26
C SER A 196 -2.42 1.44 17.08
N GLU A 197 -2.75 2.70 16.82
CA GLU A 197 -2.09 3.48 15.76
C GLU A 197 -0.61 3.75 16.07
N LEU A 198 -0.29 4.15 17.31
CA LEU A 198 1.11 4.27 17.72
C LEU A 198 1.81 2.91 17.78
N ALA A 199 1.13 1.85 18.22
CA ALA A 199 1.71 0.51 18.26
C ALA A 199 2.14 0.01 16.87
N LYS A 200 1.34 0.27 15.83
CA LYS A 200 1.69 0.00 14.43
C LYS A 200 2.92 0.79 13.98
N ILE A 201 2.95 2.10 14.26
CA ILE A 201 4.11 2.98 13.97
C ILE A 201 5.39 2.43 14.64
N ALA A 202 5.33 2.21 15.95
CA ALA A 202 6.47 1.79 16.74
C ALA A 202 6.94 0.37 16.36
N PHE A 203 6.02 -0.54 16.06
CA PHE A 203 6.33 -1.87 15.56
C PHE A 203 7.00 -1.84 14.17
N ALA A 204 6.51 -0.99 13.25
CA ALA A 204 7.14 -0.82 11.94
C ALA A 204 8.57 -0.27 12.05
N ILE A 205 8.78 0.74 12.90
CA ILE A 205 10.11 1.34 13.16
C ILE A 205 11.03 0.32 13.85
N TRP A 206 10.58 -0.31 14.93
CA TRP A 206 11.38 -1.27 15.68
C TRP A 206 11.68 -2.54 14.88
N GLY A 207 10.70 -3.12 14.22
CA GLY A 207 10.87 -4.28 13.36
C GLY A 207 11.85 -4.01 12.21
N ALA A 208 11.73 -2.85 11.55
CA ALA A 208 12.69 -2.45 10.52
C ALA A 208 14.10 -2.24 11.08
N HIS A 209 14.25 -1.65 12.28
CA HIS A 209 15.56 -1.47 12.91
C HIS A 209 16.19 -2.82 13.29
N LEU A 210 15.43 -3.69 13.96
CA LEU A 210 15.83 -5.03 14.40
C LEU A 210 16.31 -5.86 13.20
N LEU A 211 15.49 -5.95 12.15
CA LEU A 211 15.81 -6.73 10.95
C LEU A 211 16.99 -6.14 10.17
N ALA A 212 17.14 -4.82 10.12
CA ALA A 212 18.32 -4.20 9.53
C ALA A 212 19.60 -4.54 10.30
N SER A 213 19.61 -4.41 11.63
CA SER A 213 20.78 -4.71 12.48
C SER A 213 21.18 -6.19 12.41
N ARG A 214 20.22 -7.11 12.62
CA ARG A 214 20.47 -8.56 12.58
C ARG A 214 20.96 -9.04 11.21
N ARG A 215 20.47 -8.44 10.12
CA ARG A 215 20.92 -8.77 8.75
C ARG A 215 22.35 -8.32 8.46
N LEU A 216 22.82 -7.23 9.07
CA LEU A 216 24.22 -6.78 9.03
C LEU A 216 25.17 -7.72 9.80
N GLU A 217 24.71 -8.21 10.96
CA GLU A 217 25.42 -9.19 11.78
C GLU A 217 25.58 -10.55 11.05
N ARG A 218 24.69 -10.86 10.08
CA ARG A 218 24.43 -12.19 9.51
C ARG A 218 23.83 -13.16 10.52
N ALA A 219 22.98 -12.64 11.41
CA ALA A 219 22.25 -13.41 12.40
C ALA A 219 21.45 -14.55 11.74
N ALA A 220 21.29 -15.66 12.45
CA ALA A 220 20.46 -16.77 11.99
C ALA A 220 18.99 -16.34 11.85
N LEU A 221 18.22 -17.03 11.00
CA LEU A 221 16.79 -16.74 10.83
C LEU A 221 16.03 -16.81 12.17
N ARG A 222 16.44 -17.72 13.07
CA ARG A 222 15.93 -17.81 14.44
C ARG A 222 16.19 -16.54 15.25
N GLU A 223 17.37 -15.92 15.13
CA GLU A 223 17.74 -14.69 15.84
C GLU A 223 17.04 -13.44 15.28
N MET A 224 16.54 -13.49 14.05
CA MET A 224 15.66 -12.46 13.48
C MET A 224 14.19 -12.66 13.92
N LEU A 225 13.73 -13.91 13.97
CA LEU A 225 12.33 -14.26 14.25
C LEU A 225 11.96 -14.30 15.74
N VAL A 226 12.83 -14.86 16.60
CA VAL A 226 12.60 -15.00 18.05
C VAL A 226 12.35 -13.65 18.76
N PRO A 227 12.99 -12.52 18.38
CA PRO A 227 12.55 -11.23 18.88
C PRO A 227 11.28 -10.71 18.18
N LEU A 228 11.20 -10.75 16.85
CA LEU A 228 10.12 -10.07 16.10
C LEU A 228 8.74 -10.71 16.32
N VAL A 229 8.65 -12.04 16.24
CA VAL A 229 7.36 -12.76 16.19
C VAL A 229 6.64 -12.76 17.55
N PRO A 230 7.28 -13.08 18.69
CA PRO A 230 6.63 -12.96 20.00
C PRO A 230 6.21 -11.53 20.34
N ALA A 231 7.02 -10.53 19.97
CA ALA A 231 6.64 -9.12 20.10
C ALA A 231 5.35 -8.81 19.31
N ALA A 232 5.29 -9.22 18.04
CA ALA A 232 4.10 -9.08 17.22
C ALA A 232 2.88 -9.80 17.83
N ILE A 233 3.05 -11.02 18.33
CA ILE A 233 1.99 -11.81 18.99
C ILE A 233 1.46 -11.09 20.24
N ILE A 234 2.31 -10.49 21.07
CA ILE A 234 1.88 -9.73 22.26
C ILE A 234 1.02 -8.52 21.83
N ALA A 235 1.46 -7.75 20.83
CA ALA A 235 0.70 -6.61 20.33
C ALA A 235 -0.63 -7.05 19.67
N LEU A 236 -0.61 -8.11 18.86
CA LEU A 236 -1.82 -8.68 18.25
C LEU A 236 -2.82 -9.17 19.31
N ALA A 237 -2.36 -9.90 20.33
CA ALA A 237 -3.21 -10.39 21.42
C ALA A 237 -3.90 -9.24 22.19
N LEU A 238 -3.15 -8.17 22.51
CA LEU A 238 -3.70 -6.99 23.17
C LEU A 238 -4.73 -6.26 22.30
N ILE A 239 -4.51 -6.16 20.99
CA ILE A 239 -5.45 -5.51 20.06
C ILE A 239 -6.71 -6.37 19.82
N VAL A 240 -6.56 -7.71 19.75
CA VAL A 240 -7.68 -8.66 19.69
C VAL A 240 -8.54 -8.58 20.96
N ALA A 241 -7.92 -8.38 22.13
CA ALA A 241 -8.57 -8.16 23.42
C ALA A 241 -9.25 -6.78 23.56
N GLN A 242 -9.00 -5.83 22.66
CA GLN A 242 -9.75 -4.57 22.50
C GLN A 242 -10.93 -4.71 21.51
N PRO A 243 -11.46 -5.93 21.32
CA PRO A 243 -12.17 -6.37 20.13
C PRO A 243 -11.77 -5.82 18.72
N ASP A 244 -10.55 -5.34 18.45
CA ASP A 244 -10.26 -4.65 17.18
C ASP A 244 -9.74 -5.56 16.04
N LEU A 245 -10.63 -5.98 15.14
CA LEU A 245 -10.27 -6.78 13.96
C LEU A 245 -9.43 -5.98 12.95
N GLY A 246 -9.84 -4.73 12.62
CA GLY A 246 -9.17 -3.92 11.60
C GLY A 246 -7.73 -3.59 11.99
N GLN A 247 -7.51 -3.21 13.25
CA GLN A 247 -6.16 -2.94 13.77
C GLN A 247 -5.31 -4.22 13.86
N THR A 248 -5.91 -5.38 14.18
CA THR A 248 -5.23 -6.68 14.16
C THR A 248 -4.73 -7.03 12.75
N VAL A 249 -5.61 -6.92 11.74
CA VAL A 249 -5.26 -7.14 10.33
C VAL A 249 -4.19 -6.15 9.86
N SER A 250 -4.34 -4.87 10.22
CA SER A 250 -3.37 -3.82 9.88
C SER A 250 -1.97 -4.08 10.46
N LEU A 251 -1.88 -4.59 11.70
CA LEU A 251 -0.60 -4.99 12.31
C LEU A 251 -0.05 -6.29 11.69
N GLY A 252 -0.92 -7.22 11.32
CA GLY A 252 -0.55 -8.43 10.56
C GLY A 252 0.09 -8.11 9.21
N ILE A 253 -0.44 -7.12 8.47
CA ILE A 253 0.17 -6.63 7.21
C ILE A 253 1.57 -6.06 7.46
N ILE A 254 1.79 -5.30 8.54
CA ILE A 254 3.11 -4.76 8.89
C ILE A 254 4.10 -5.89 9.19
N LEU A 255 3.70 -6.90 9.97
CA LEU A 255 4.51 -8.10 10.25
C LEU A 255 4.89 -8.83 8.95
N LEU A 256 3.90 -9.13 8.10
CA LEU A 256 4.12 -9.85 6.84
C LEU A 256 5.02 -9.06 5.88
N ALA A 257 4.85 -7.74 5.79
CA ALA A 257 5.69 -6.87 4.98
C ALA A 257 7.14 -6.81 5.50
N LEU A 258 7.35 -6.72 6.81
CA LEU A 258 8.70 -6.79 7.42
C LEU A 258 9.40 -8.12 7.09
N LEU A 259 8.71 -9.24 7.27
CA LEU A 259 9.22 -10.59 6.97
C LEU A 259 9.58 -10.74 5.48
N TRP A 260 8.72 -10.25 4.59
CA TRP A 260 8.91 -10.28 3.14
C TRP A 260 10.10 -9.41 2.69
N TYR A 261 10.12 -8.13 3.05
CA TYR A 261 11.15 -7.20 2.56
C TYR A 261 12.53 -7.38 3.21
N ALA A 262 12.63 -8.04 4.37
CA ALA A 262 13.92 -8.50 4.90
C ALA A 262 14.51 -9.68 4.13
N GLY A 263 13.69 -10.40 3.36
CA GLY A 263 14.08 -11.55 2.54
C GLY A 263 14.16 -12.85 3.33
N LEU A 264 13.25 -13.08 4.28
CA LEU A 264 13.16 -14.37 4.97
C LEU A 264 12.59 -15.45 4.03
N PRO A 265 12.86 -16.75 4.27
CA PRO A 265 12.44 -17.81 3.36
C PRO A 265 10.92 -17.85 3.16
N LEU A 266 10.49 -18.14 1.94
CA LEU A 266 9.08 -18.22 1.56
C LEU A 266 8.27 -19.18 2.45
N ARG A 267 8.90 -20.24 2.99
CA ARG A 267 8.31 -21.13 4.00
C ARG A 267 7.87 -20.39 5.26
N VAL A 268 8.70 -19.49 5.80
CA VAL A 268 8.41 -18.70 7.02
C VAL A 268 7.30 -17.69 6.75
N PHE A 269 7.37 -17.00 5.61
CA PHE A 269 6.33 -16.07 5.18
C PHE A 269 4.99 -16.81 5.01
N GLY A 270 4.99 -17.97 4.34
CA GLY A 270 3.81 -18.81 4.15
C GLY A 270 3.20 -19.32 5.45
N THR A 271 4.01 -19.80 6.41
CA THR A 271 3.49 -20.23 7.72
C THR A 271 2.97 -19.05 8.55
N SER A 272 3.59 -17.87 8.44
CA SER A 272 3.10 -16.65 9.11
C SER A 272 1.81 -16.14 8.49
N LEU A 273 1.68 -16.18 7.16
CA LEU A 273 0.47 -15.82 6.43
C LEU A 273 -0.68 -16.78 6.76
N LEU A 274 -0.41 -18.08 6.79
CA LEU A 274 -1.37 -19.11 7.20
C LEU A 274 -1.79 -18.92 8.67
N ALA A 275 -0.86 -18.63 9.58
CA ALA A 275 -1.18 -18.37 10.99
C ALA A 275 -2.06 -17.13 11.17
N VAL A 276 -1.78 -16.03 10.44
CA VAL A 276 -2.62 -14.83 10.44
C VAL A 276 -4.01 -15.11 9.84
N PHE A 277 -4.08 -15.89 8.75
CA PHE A 277 -5.35 -16.27 8.13
C PHE A 277 -6.19 -17.17 9.06
N MET A 278 -5.59 -18.20 9.66
CA MET A 278 -6.27 -19.10 10.60
C MET A 278 -6.72 -18.37 11.88
N ALA A 279 -5.90 -17.47 12.43
CA ALA A 279 -6.31 -16.62 13.54
C ALA A 279 -7.47 -15.69 13.15
N GLY A 280 -7.42 -15.11 11.95
CA GLY A 280 -8.51 -14.32 11.38
C GLY A 280 -9.80 -15.13 11.23
N ALA A 281 -9.71 -16.36 10.71
CA ALA A 281 -10.85 -17.26 10.55
C ALA A 281 -11.46 -17.67 11.90
N VAL A 282 -10.64 -18.01 12.91
CA VAL A 282 -11.14 -18.32 14.27
C VAL A 282 -11.81 -17.11 14.91
N LEU A 283 -11.23 -15.90 14.77
CA LEU A 283 -11.82 -14.65 15.27
C LEU A 283 -13.04 -14.18 14.46
N ALA A 284 -13.19 -14.66 13.23
CA ALA A 284 -14.38 -14.46 12.42
C ALA A 284 -15.49 -15.45 12.80
N MET A 285 -15.17 -16.72 13.08
CA MET A 285 -16.17 -17.73 13.44
C MET A 285 -16.58 -17.68 14.92
N SER A 286 -15.84 -16.97 15.79
CA SER A 286 -16.26 -16.69 17.17
C SER A 286 -17.57 -15.88 17.20
N ALA A 287 -18.53 -16.31 18.02
CA ALA A 287 -19.90 -15.82 18.02
C ALA A 287 -20.05 -14.30 18.26
N GLY A 288 -21.12 -13.73 17.71
CA GLY A 288 -21.42 -12.29 17.70
C GLY A 288 -20.82 -11.58 16.49
N TYR A 289 -20.95 -10.24 16.50
CA TYR A 289 -20.84 -9.30 15.36
C TYR A 289 -19.86 -9.64 14.23
N ARG A 290 -18.66 -10.15 14.55
CA ARG A 290 -17.64 -10.54 13.54
C ARG A 290 -18.11 -11.70 12.66
N SER A 291 -18.75 -12.69 13.28
CA SER A 291 -19.30 -13.86 12.59
C SER A 291 -20.48 -13.48 11.71
N ASP A 292 -21.26 -12.48 12.14
CA ASP A 292 -22.43 -12.01 11.40
C ASP A 292 -22.00 -11.26 10.14
N ARG A 293 -20.93 -10.45 10.20
CA ARG A 293 -20.30 -9.81 9.01
C ARG A 293 -19.67 -10.78 8.00
N VAL A 294 -19.39 -12.03 8.39
CA VAL A 294 -18.91 -13.06 7.47
C VAL A 294 -20.06 -13.92 6.96
N ARG A 295 -21.08 -14.20 7.78
CA ARG A 295 -22.34 -14.81 7.31
C ARG A 295 -23.00 -13.94 6.25
N SER A 296 -23.21 -12.64 6.51
CA SER A 296 -23.84 -11.71 5.54
C SER A 296 -22.95 -11.34 4.34
N TRP A 297 -21.71 -11.82 4.29
CA TRP A 297 -20.86 -11.77 3.10
C TRP A 297 -20.92 -13.07 2.28
N LEU A 298 -21.02 -14.23 2.93
CA LEU A 298 -21.21 -15.54 2.29
C LEU A 298 -22.63 -15.72 1.75
N ASP A 299 -23.63 -15.24 2.50
CA ASP A 299 -25.05 -15.21 2.14
C ASP A 299 -25.62 -13.80 2.41
N PRO A 300 -25.59 -12.91 1.39
CA PRO A 300 -26.08 -11.54 1.53
C PRO A 300 -27.60 -11.38 1.57
N GLU A 301 -28.38 -12.41 1.25
CA GLU A 301 -29.85 -12.34 1.19
C GLU A 301 -30.52 -12.97 2.43
N ASN A 302 -29.78 -13.73 3.25
CA ASN A 302 -30.25 -14.23 4.56
C ASN A 302 -30.59 -13.10 5.55
N ASP A 303 -29.89 -11.96 5.49
CA ASP A 303 -30.23 -10.74 6.26
C ASP A 303 -29.76 -9.46 5.53
N PRO A 304 -30.58 -8.93 4.62
CA PRO A 304 -30.25 -7.72 3.86
C PRO A 304 -30.65 -6.42 4.58
N MET A 305 -31.28 -6.48 5.75
CA MET A 305 -31.88 -5.32 6.45
C MET A 305 -31.16 -4.92 7.74
N ASP A 306 -30.43 -5.84 8.40
CA ASP A 306 -29.50 -5.49 9.48
C ASP A 306 -28.03 -5.76 9.07
N THR A 307 -27.56 -6.99 9.23
CA THR A 307 -26.13 -7.32 9.19
C THR A 307 -25.49 -7.15 7.80
N GLY A 308 -26.26 -7.40 6.74
CA GLY A 308 -25.87 -7.18 5.33
C GLY A 308 -26.15 -5.77 4.81
N TYR A 309 -27.00 -4.98 5.47
CA TYR A 309 -27.55 -3.71 4.97
C TYR A 309 -26.46 -2.75 4.46
N GLN A 310 -25.42 -2.50 5.26
CA GLN A 310 -24.36 -1.55 4.91
C GLN A 310 -23.57 -1.96 3.65
N ALA A 311 -23.35 -3.27 3.44
CA ALA A 311 -22.67 -3.77 2.25
C ALA A 311 -23.57 -3.70 1.00
N ARG A 312 -24.89 -3.90 1.17
CA ARG A 312 -25.89 -3.74 0.11
C ARG A 312 -26.01 -2.27 -0.32
N GLN A 313 -26.13 -1.34 0.64
CA GLN A 313 -26.23 0.09 0.37
C GLN A 313 -24.94 0.68 -0.25
N ALA A 314 -23.76 0.17 0.14
CA ALA A 314 -22.51 0.53 -0.50
C ALA A 314 -22.48 0.17 -2.00
N LYS A 315 -23.01 -1.01 -2.37
CA LYS A 315 -23.13 -1.42 -3.77
C LYS A 315 -24.14 -0.56 -4.55
N PHE A 316 -25.26 -0.15 -3.95
CA PHE A 316 -26.21 0.76 -4.60
C PHE A 316 -25.62 2.15 -4.84
N ALA A 317 -24.93 2.75 -3.87
CA ALA A 317 -24.23 4.02 -4.05
C ALA A 317 -23.19 3.97 -5.19
N LEU A 318 -22.41 2.88 -5.26
CA LEU A 318 -21.48 2.64 -6.38
C LEU A 318 -22.18 2.44 -7.73
N ALA A 319 -23.42 1.95 -7.75
CA ALA A 319 -24.18 1.74 -8.98
C ALA A 319 -24.84 3.04 -9.49
N HIS A 320 -25.30 3.92 -8.58
CA HIS A 320 -25.94 5.19 -8.94
C HIS A 320 -24.99 6.13 -9.68
N GLY A 321 -23.79 6.38 -9.15
CA GLY A 321 -22.85 7.35 -9.72
C GLY A 321 -22.28 6.99 -11.11
N GLY A 322 -22.51 5.76 -11.61
CA GLY A 322 -22.18 5.37 -12.98
C GLY A 322 -20.74 5.70 -13.41
N VAL A 323 -20.58 6.41 -14.53
CA VAL A 323 -19.25 6.76 -15.06
C VAL A 323 -18.67 8.04 -14.46
N PHE A 324 -19.47 9.10 -14.31
CA PHE A 324 -19.01 10.46 -13.99
C PHE A 324 -19.39 10.96 -12.59
N GLY A 325 -20.32 10.29 -11.91
CA GLY A 325 -20.86 10.67 -10.61
C GLY A 325 -22.07 11.58 -10.71
N ASP A 326 -22.87 11.59 -9.64
CA ASP A 326 -23.99 12.53 -9.46
C ASP A 326 -23.53 13.97 -9.20
N GLY A 327 -22.22 14.14 -8.93
CA GLY A 327 -21.57 15.41 -8.65
C GLY A 327 -21.16 15.56 -7.18
N LEU A 328 -20.05 16.26 -6.95
CA LEU A 328 -19.57 16.59 -5.60
C LEU A 328 -20.67 17.29 -4.79
N GLY A 329 -20.99 16.72 -3.64
CA GLY A 329 -22.03 17.25 -2.76
C GLY A 329 -23.45 16.81 -3.10
N GLN A 330 -23.71 16.04 -4.16
CA GLN A 330 -25.08 15.65 -4.57
C GLN A 330 -25.49 14.20 -4.25
N GLY A 331 -24.55 13.33 -3.83
CA GLY A 331 -24.84 11.91 -3.57
C GLY A 331 -25.92 11.70 -2.50
N VAL A 332 -26.77 10.69 -2.68
CA VAL A 332 -27.94 10.44 -1.83
C VAL A 332 -27.64 9.54 -0.63
N ALA A 333 -26.64 8.66 -0.72
CA ALA A 333 -26.37 7.66 0.32
C ALA A 333 -25.94 8.28 1.67
N LYS A 334 -25.42 9.51 1.68
CA LYS A 334 -25.06 10.26 2.89
C LYS A 334 -26.23 10.75 3.75
N TRP A 335 -27.47 10.69 3.26
CA TRP A 335 -28.68 11.03 4.03
C TRP A 335 -29.08 9.91 5.01
N ASN A 336 -28.09 9.43 5.78
CA ASN A 336 -28.11 8.24 6.66
C ASN A 336 -28.46 6.90 5.98
N TYR A 337 -28.73 6.86 4.67
CA TYR A 337 -28.99 5.64 3.91
C TYR A 337 -27.81 4.65 3.93
N LEU A 338 -26.57 5.15 4.01
CA LEU A 338 -25.36 4.37 4.22
C LEU A 338 -24.74 4.69 5.61
N PRO A 339 -24.99 3.84 6.63
CA PRO A 339 -24.42 4.03 7.95
C PRO A 339 -22.89 4.12 7.92
N ASN A 340 -22.35 5.11 8.63
CA ASN A 340 -20.91 5.37 8.78
C ASN A 340 -20.16 5.70 7.48
N ALA A 341 -20.85 6.14 6.43
CA ALA A 341 -20.29 6.58 5.15
C ALA A 341 -19.01 7.45 5.22
N HIS A 342 -18.85 8.34 6.20
CA HIS A 342 -17.64 9.17 6.34
C HIS A 342 -16.42 8.42 6.90
N ASN A 343 -16.59 7.26 7.53
CA ASN A 343 -15.53 6.45 8.13
C ASN A 343 -15.14 5.29 7.19
N ASP A 344 -15.74 4.11 7.36
CA ASP A 344 -15.39 2.87 6.68
C ASP A 344 -15.88 2.82 5.23
N PHE A 345 -17.05 3.39 4.92
CA PHE A 345 -17.67 3.28 3.60
C PHE A 345 -17.43 4.46 2.64
N ILE A 346 -16.43 5.32 2.90
CA ILE A 346 -16.23 6.56 2.12
C ILE A 346 -15.93 6.32 0.63
N PHE A 347 -15.38 5.16 0.28
CA PHE A 347 -15.17 4.78 -1.13
C PHE A 347 -16.49 4.64 -1.91
N ALA A 348 -17.60 4.28 -1.25
CA ALA A 348 -18.91 4.22 -1.88
C ALA A 348 -19.40 5.62 -2.28
N ILE A 349 -19.29 6.60 -1.37
CA ILE A 349 -19.62 8.01 -1.64
C ILE A 349 -18.72 8.61 -2.73
N ILE A 350 -17.48 8.14 -2.85
CA ILE A 350 -16.57 8.54 -3.93
C ILE A 350 -17.02 7.99 -5.28
N GLY A 351 -17.49 6.75 -5.35
CA GLY A 351 -18.08 6.20 -6.57
C GLY A 351 -19.46 6.80 -6.89
N GLU A 352 -20.22 7.23 -5.89
CA GLU A 352 -21.50 7.94 -6.06
C GLU A 352 -21.27 9.37 -6.60
N GLU A 353 -20.49 10.21 -5.91
CA GLU A 353 -20.34 11.63 -6.24
C GLU A 353 -19.36 11.93 -7.38
N LEU A 354 -18.41 11.03 -7.67
CA LEU A 354 -17.39 11.18 -8.73
C LEU A 354 -17.35 10.04 -9.74
N GLY A 355 -18.25 9.06 -9.63
CA GLY A 355 -18.38 7.95 -10.57
C GLY A 355 -17.18 7.00 -10.63
N PHE A 356 -17.22 6.12 -11.62
CA PHE A 356 -16.08 5.28 -12.00
C PHE A 356 -14.80 6.10 -12.24
N VAL A 357 -14.89 7.28 -12.85
CA VAL A 357 -13.72 8.14 -13.14
C VAL A 357 -13.02 8.59 -11.85
N GLY A 358 -13.76 9.06 -10.84
CA GLY A 358 -13.21 9.45 -9.54
C GLY A 358 -12.67 8.27 -8.74
N ALA A 359 -13.40 7.16 -8.71
CA ALA A 359 -12.95 5.92 -8.07
C ALA A 359 -11.63 5.42 -8.70
N PHE A 360 -11.55 5.38 -10.04
CA PHE A 360 -10.34 4.96 -10.76
C PHE A 360 -9.18 5.95 -10.59
N ALA A 361 -9.44 7.26 -10.55
CA ALA A 361 -8.43 8.27 -10.24
C ALA A 361 -7.84 8.09 -8.83
N LEU A 362 -8.67 7.73 -7.84
CA LEU A 362 -8.22 7.42 -6.49
C LEU A 362 -7.36 6.13 -6.43
N LEU A 363 -7.76 5.07 -7.14
CA LEU A 363 -6.91 3.89 -7.34
C LEU A 363 -5.58 4.29 -8.01
N GLY A 364 -5.60 5.22 -8.97
CA GLY A 364 -4.41 5.81 -9.59
C GLY A 364 -3.49 6.54 -8.60
N LEU A 365 -4.05 7.30 -7.65
CA LEU A 365 -3.28 7.95 -6.59
C LEU A 365 -2.62 6.94 -5.64
N PHE A 366 -3.33 5.87 -5.24
CA PHE A 366 -2.73 4.77 -4.47
C PHE A 366 -1.68 4.00 -5.29
N GLY A 367 -1.87 3.83 -6.60
CA GLY A 367 -0.86 3.27 -7.51
C GLY A 367 0.40 4.15 -7.60
N LEU A 368 0.25 5.47 -7.63
CA LEU A 368 1.37 6.42 -7.62
C LEU A 368 2.06 6.48 -6.25
N PHE A 369 1.32 6.32 -5.15
CA PHE A 369 1.86 6.10 -3.81
C PHE A 369 2.72 4.82 -3.76
N ALA A 370 2.19 3.70 -4.28
CA ALA A 370 2.89 2.42 -4.35
C ALA A 370 4.19 2.51 -5.14
N TYR A 371 4.13 3.09 -6.34
CA TYR A 371 5.31 3.34 -7.18
C TYR A 371 6.35 4.18 -6.42
N THR A 372 5.93 5.26 -5.78
CA THR A 372 6.83 6.20 -5.11
C THR A 372 7.48 5.61 -3.86
N GLY A 373 6.70 4.96 -3.00
CA GLY A 373 7.21 4.28 -1.80
C GLY A 373 8.19 3.16 -2.14
N MET A 374 7.86 2.31 -3.12
CA MET A 374 8.77 1.25 -3.59
C MET A 374 9.99 1.80 -4.32
N ARG A 375 9.89 2.94 -5.00
CA ARG A 375 11.03 3.67 -5.59
C ARG A 375 12.00 4.16 -4.50
N ILE A 376 11.50 4.84 -3.46
CA ILE A 376 12.31 5.30 -2.31
C ILE A 376 12.99 4.09 -1.65
N ALA A 377 12.25 3.01 -1.40
CA ALA A 377 12.81 1.81 -0.79
C ALA A 377 13.92 1.16 -1.63
N ARG A 378 13.75 1.06 -2.96
CA ARG A 378 14.77 0.51 -3.87
C ARG A 378 16.03 1.39 -3.96
N ARG A 379 15.90 2.71 -3.81
CA ARG A 379 17.01 3.66 -3.85
C ARG A 379 17.66 3.95 -2.50
N SER A 380 17.02 3.56 -1.40
CA SER A 380 17.55 3.72 -0.04
C SER A 380 18.79 2.85 0.17
N ALA A 381 19.94 3.50 0.39
CA ALA A 381 21.19 2.83 0.75
C ALA A 381 21.13 2.20 2.14
N ASP A 382 20.56 2.92 3.13
CA ASP A 382 20.35 2.38 4.48
C ASP A 382 19.32 1.23 4.45
N PRO A 383 19.68 -0.01 4.85
CA PRO A 383 18.74 -1.12 4.97
C PRO A 383 17.55 -0.84 5.89
N PHE A 384 17.70 -0.01 6.93
CA PHE A 384 16.63 0.38 7.83
C PHE A 384 15.58 1.24 7.13
N LEU A 385 16.00 2.31 6.44
CA LEU A 385 15.10 3.19 5.69
C LEU A 385 14.42 2.43 4.55
N ARG A 386 15.13 1.52 3.89
CA ARG A 386 14.56 0.60 2.88
C ARG A 386 13.44 -0.27 3.46
N LEU A 387 13.69 -0.95 4.59
CA LEU A 387 12.69 -1.81 5.23
C LEU A 387 11.49 -1.01 5.74
N LEU A 388 11.73 0.10 6.44
CA LEU A 388 10.69 0.97 6.97
C LEU A 388 9.79 1.52 5.86
N THR A 389 10.38 2.02 4.78
CA THR A 389 9.62 2.58 3.64
C THR A 389 8.81 1.51 2.92
N ALA A 390 9.40 0.35 2.60
CA ALA A 390 8.69 -0.74 1.92
C ALA A 390 7.54 -1.30 2.79
N THR A 391 7.79 -1.45 4.10
CA THR A 391 6.78 -1.87 5.09
C THR A 391 5.63 -0.87 5.18
N THR A 392 5.92 0.42 5.29
CA THR A 392 4.91 1.49 5.35
C THR A 392 4.10 1.55 4.06
N THR A 393 4.75 1.40 2.92
CA THR A 393 4.09 1.35 1.60
C THR A 393 3.09 0.19 1.55
N MET A 394 3.51 -1.01 1.95
CA MET A 394 2.64 -2.19 1.96
C MET A 394 1.52 -2.10 3.02
N TRP A 395 1.78 -1.49 4.17
CA TRP A 395 0.77 -1.25 5.21
C TRP A 395 -0.37 -0.36 4.68
N VAL A 396 -0.05 0.83 4.15
CA VAL A 396 -1.05 1.77 3.62
C VAL A 396 -1.83 1.15 2.46
N LEU A 397 -1.15 0.48 1.53
CA LEU A 397 -1.81 -0.19 0.40
C LEU A 397 -2.65 -1.38 0.84
N GLY A 398 -2.22 -2.15 1.84
CA GLY A 398 -2.98 -3.28 2.37
C GLY A 398 -4.29 -2.83 3.05
N GLN A 399 -4.26 -1.73 3.81
CA GLN A 399 -5.48 -1.14 4.35
C GLN A 399 -6.39 -0.62 3.23
N ALA A 400 -5.86 0.10 2.23
CA ALA A 400 -6.64 0.61 1.11
C ALA A 400 -7.27 -0.51 0.27
N PHE A 401 -6.51 -1.57 -0.05
CA PHE A 401 -7.00 -2.74 -0.76
C PHE A 401 -8.13 -3.46 -0.01
N ILE A 402 -7.99 -3.63 1.31
CA ILE A 402 -9.05 -4.28 2.11
C ILE A 402 -10.28 -3.39 2.22
N ASN A 403 -10.12 -2.08 2.43
CA ASN A 403 -11.24 -1.13 2.45
C ASN A 403 -12.04 -1.18 1.14
N ILE A 404 -11.38 -0.89 0.02
CA ILE A 404 -12.00 -0.90 -1.31
C ILE A 404 -12.61 -2.29 -1.59
N GLY A 405 -11.89 -3.36 -1.24
CA GLY A 405 -12.30 -4.75 -1.43
C GLY A 405 -13.62 -5.13 -0.74
N TYR A 406 -13.89 -4.67 0.49
CA TYR A 406 -15.19 -4.93 1.12
C TYR A 406 -16.29 -3.96 0.69
N VAL A 407 -15.94 -2.72 0.31
CA VAL A 407 -16.93 -1.76 -0.22
C VAL A 407 -17.50 -2.23 -1.57
N ILE A 408 -16.68 -2.86 -2.42
CA ILE A 408 -17.16 -3.54 -3.65
C ILE A 408 -17.72 -4.96 -3.40
N GLY A 409 -17.64 -5.47 -2.16
CA GLY A 409 -18.16 -6.79 -1.76
C GLY A 409 -17.28 -8.01 -2.08
N VAL A 410 -16.04 -7.82 -2.54
CA VAL A 410 -15.05 -8.91 -2.77
C VAL A 410 -14.50 -9.47 -1.45
N LEU A 411 -14.60 -8.72 -0.35
CA LEU A 411 -14.19 -9.12 1.00
C LEU A 411 -15.33 -8.87 2.01
N PRO A 412 -15.35 -9.57 3.16
CA PRO A 412 -16.27 -9.25 4.27
C PRO A 412 -15.95 -7.90 4.92
N VAL A 413 -16.95 -7.25 5.50
CA VAL A 413 -16.83 -5.90 6.08
C VAL A 413 -15.92 -5.92 7.33
N THR A 414 -14.73 -5.32 7.22
CA THR A 414 -13.72 -5.32 8.31
C THR A 414 -13.72 -4.07 9.19
N GLY A 415 -14.42 -3.00 8.80
CA GLY A 415 -14.38 -1.70 9.47
C GLY A 415 -13.03 -0.97 9.34
N LEU A 416 -12.15 -1.40 8.42
CA LEU A 416 -10.90 -0.70 8.12
C LEU A 416 -11.17 0.57 7.32
N GLN A 417 -10.73 1.72 7.83
CA GLN A 417 -10.79 3.00 7.14
C GLN A 417 -9.83 3.06 5.94
N LEU A 418 -10.13 3.90 4.95
CA LEU A 418 -9.28 4.18 3.79
C LEU A 418 -8.23 5.24 4.16
N PRO A 419 -6.92 4.92 4.16
CA PRO A 419 -5.89 5.84 4.68
C PRO A 419 -5.87 7.20 3.96
N LEU A 420 -5.73 8.28 4.74
CA LEU A 420 -5.84 9.70 4.33
C LEU A 420 -7.21 10.16 3.79
N ILE A 421 -8.08 9.24 3.35
CA ILE A 421 -9.37 9.59 2.74
C ILE A 421 -10.48 9.64 3.78
N SER A 422 -10.62 8.58 4.58
CA SER A 422 -11.66 8.44 5.60
C SER A 422 -11.51 9.42 6.75
N ALA A 423 -12.64 9.76 7.38
CA ALA A 423 -12.63 10.32 8.72
C ALA A 423 -12.03 9.30 9.70
N GLY A 424 -11.10 9.75 10.53
CA GLY A 424 -10.27 8.83 11.32
C GLY A 424 -9.04 9.53 11.88
N GLY A 425 -9.26 10.51 12.76
CA GLY A 425 -8.25 11.50 13.12
C GLY A 425 -6.88 10.94 13.56
N THR A 426 -6.87 9.95 14.44
CA THR A 426 -5.64 9.31 14.93
C THR A 426 -4.88 8.57 13.84
N SER A 427 -5.59 7.82 12.99
CA SER A 427 -5.00 7.13 11.82
C SER A 427 -4.55 8.13 10.76
N THR A 428 -5.28 9.22 10.54
CA THR A 428 -4.88 10.31 9.62
C THR A 428 -3.55 10.91 10.08
N ALA A 429 -3.42 11.24 11.37
CA ALA A 429 -2.17 11.74 11.94
C ALA A 429 -1.04 10.69 11.91
N ALA A 430 -1.35 9.41 12.17
CA ALA A 430 -0.40 8.31 12.11
C ALA A 430 0.14 8.08 10.69
N THR A 431 -0.73 8.04 9.68
CA THR A 431 -0.34 7.89 8.26
C THR A 431 0.48 9.09 7.80
N LEU A 432 0.09 10.32 8.16
CA LEU A 432 0.87 11.52 7.83
C LEU A 432 2.26 11.52 8.50
N PHE A 433 2.37 11.13 9.78
CA PHE A 433 3.67 10.96 10.45
C PHE A 433 4.56 9.95 9.70
N MET A 434 4.02 8.79 9.34
CA MET A 434 4.76 7.75 8.61
C MET A 434 5.16 8.19 7.20
N ILE A 435 4.31 8.97 6.51
CA ILE A 435 4.65 9.62 5.24
C ILE A 435 5.76 10.65 5.42
N GLY A 436 5.78 11.39 6.54
CA GLY A 436 6.91 12.26 6.91
C GLY A 436 8.22 11.49 7.09
N LEU A 437 8.17 10.25 7.59
CA LEU A 437 9.33 9.35 7.62
C LEU A 437 9.71 8.81 6.23
N MET A 438 8.76 8.55 5.34
CA MET A 438 9.03 8.20 3.93
C MET A 438 9.67 9.39 3.17
N ALA A 439 9.22 10.62 3.43
CA ALA A 439 9.82 11.84 2.90
C ALA A 439 11.21 12.09 3.50
N ASN A 440 11.45 11.80 4.78
CA ASN A 440 12.78 11.78 5.38
C ASN A 440 13.68 10.75 4.66
N ALA A 441 13.19 9.53 4.41
CA ALA A 441 13.93 8.49 3.69
C ALA A 441 14.27 8.90 2.24
N ALA A 442 13.35 9.54 1.52
CA ALA A 442 13.59 10.06 0.17
C ALA A 442 14.74 11.08 0.10
N ARG A 443 14.93 11.89 1.15
CA ARG A 443 16.08 12.82 1.27
C ARG A 443 17.41 12.12 1.54
N HIS A 444 17.37 10.86 1.99
CA HIS A 444 18.53 10.01 2.25
C HIS A 444 18.84 9.01 1.11
N GLU A 445 18.21 9.13 -0.07
CA GLU A 445 18.69 8.48 -1.30
C GLU A 445 20.11 9.02 -1.65
N PRO A 446 21.05 8.20 -2.16
CA PRO A 446 22.41 8.67 -2.48
C PRO A 446 22.45 9.90 -3.41
N ASP A 447 21.68 9.86 -4.49
CA ASP A 447 21.54 10.98 -5.45
C ASP A 447 21.00 12.24 -4.77
N ALA A 448 20.07 12.08 -3.82
CA ALA A 448 19.43 13.16 -3.07
C ALA A 448 20.42 13.82 -2.10
N VAL A 449 21.17 13.01 -1.35
CA VAL A 449 22.22 13.46 -0.44
C VAL A 449 23.33 14.19 -1.21
N ALA A 450 23.75 13.66 -2.36
CA ALA A 450 24.76 14.28 -3.22
C ALA A 450 24.27 15.63 -3.77
N ALA A 451 23.04 15.70 -4.28
CA ALA A 451 22.46 16.93 -4.83
C ALA A 451 22.32 18.05 -3.79
N LEU A 452 21.83 17.73 -2.59
CA LEU A 452 21.66 18.71 -1.50
C LEU A 452 23.00 19.18 -0.92
N ARG A 453 24.02 18.30 -0.89
CA ARG A 453 25.39 18.68 -0.46
C ARG A 453 26.15 19.47 -1.52
N ALA A 454 25.85 19.28 -2.80
CA ALA A 454 26.36 20.08 -3.90
C ALA A 454 25.65 21.44 -4.06
N GLY A 455 24.90 21.90 -3.05
CA GLY A 455 24.28 23.23 -3.05
C GLY A 455 23.16 23.43 -4.07
N ARG A 456 22.54 22.35 -4.61
CA ARG A 456 21.40 22.53 -5.52
C ARG A 456 20.20 23.08 -4.75
N ASP A 457 19.77 24.27 -5.15
CA ASP A 457 18.72 25.06 -4.52
C ASP A 457 17.35 24.37 -4.65
N ASP A 458 16.97 23.60 -3.63
CA ASP A 458 15.68 22.92 -3.56
C ASP A 458 14.68 23.78 -2.78
N LYS A 459 13.74 24.40 -3.51
CA LYS A 459 12.76 25.35 -2.96
C LYS A 459 11.95 24.76 -1.80
N MET A 460 11.61 23.47 -1.85
CA MET A 460 10.79 22.82 -0.82
C MET A 460 11.60 22.57 0.46
N ASN A 461 12.83 22.07 0.36
CA ASN A 461 13.75 21.95 1.49
C ASN A 461 14.05 23.30 2.15
N ARG A 462 14.20 24.36 1.34
CA ARG A 462 14.45 25.72 1.83
C ARG A 462 13.24 26.30 2.56
N LEU A 463 12.04 26.15 1.99
CA LEU A 463 10.77 26.55 2.60
C LEU A 463 10.53 25.83 3.95
N LEU A 464 10.70 24.51 3.98
CA LEU A 464 10.56 23.69 5.18
C LEU A 464 11.75 23.78 6.14
N ARG A 465 12.80 24.55 5.79
CA ARG A 465 14.07 24.75 6.54
C ARG A 465 14.69 23.43 7.04
N LEU A 466 14.65 22.37 6.24
CA LEU A 466 14.99 21.01 6.69
C LEU A 466 16.51 20.81 6.84
N PRO A 467 16.99 20.08 7.88
CA PRO A 467 18.41 19.84 8.07
C PRO A 467 19.03 19.03 6.92
N PRO A 468 20.29 19.26 6.55
CA PRO A 468 20.96 18.51 5.49
C PRO A 468 21.06 17.02 5.87
N PRO A 469 20.74 16.08 4.95
CA PRO A 469 20.77 14.66 5.25
C PRO A 469 22.19 14.13 5.46
N GLU A 470 22.31 13.11 6.30
CA GLU A 470 23.57 12.41 6.54
C GLU A 470 23.74 11.27 5.51
N PRO A 471 24.90 11.16 4.82
CA PRO A 471 25.21 9.98 4.03
C PRO A 471 25.20 8.73 4.91
N TYR A 472 24.55 7.67 4.45
CA TYR A 472 24.64 6.38 5.12
C TYR A 472 26.08 5.86 5.08
N THR A 473 26.72 5.77 6.25
CA THR A 473 28.02 5.13 6.41
C THR A 473 27.84 3.68 6.87
N PRO A 474 28.22 2.67 6.07
CA PRO A 474 28.16 1.28 6.50
C PRO A 474 29.11 1.06 7.68
N PRO A 475 28.72 0.27 8.70
CA PRO A 475 29.57 0.02 9.87
C PRO A 475 30.90 -0.62 9.47
N ARG A 476 31.95 -0.40 10.28
CA ARG A 476 33.34 -0.83 9.98
C ARG A 476 33.47 -2.29 9.51
N ILE A 477 32.65 -3.19 10.06
CA ILE A 477 32.60 -4.62 9.69
C ILE A 477 32.14 -4.82 8.24
N GLU A 478 31.14 -4.07 7.77
CA GLU A 478 30.62 -4.14 6.41
C GLU A 478 31.61 -3.48 5.43
N ALA A 479 32.13 -2.30 5.76
CA ALA A 479 33.19 -1.65 4.97
C ALA A 479 34.47 -2.50 4.81
N PHE A 480 34.85 -3.28 5.83
CA PHE A 480 35.94 -4.24 5.76
C PHE A 480 35.59 -5.47 4.89
N ARG A 481 34.37 -6.00 5.01
CA ARG A 481 33.87 -7.11 4.19
C ARG A 481 33.81 -6.74 2.70
N ASP A 482 33.40 -5.51 2.37
CA ASP A 482 33.35 -5.05 0.98
C ASP A 482 34.74 -4.83 0.39
N ARG A 483 35.70 -4.27 1.15
CA ARG A 483 37.12 -4.27 0.75
C ARG A 483 37.62 -5.69 0.46
N LYS A 484 37.30 -6.67 1.33
CA LYS A 484 37.70 -8.07 1.13
C LYS A 484 37.01 -8.72 -0.08
N ARG A 485 35.78 -8.31 -0.42
CA ARG A 485 35.10 -8.74 -1.67
C ARG A 485 35.77 -8.14 -2.90
N SER A 486 35.98 -6.83 -2.94
CA SER A 486 36.66 -6.16 -4.06
C SER A 486 38.07 -6.69 -4.27
N SER A 487 38.79 -7.03 -3.19
CA SER A 487 40.11 -7.67 -3.24
C SER A 487 40.09 -9.14 -3.63
N ALA A 488 38.93 -9.82 -3.58
CA ALA A 488 38.78 -11.23 -3.94
C ALA A 488 38.18 -11.43 -5.34
N GLN A 489 37.83 -10.35 -6.03
CA GLN A 489 37.32 -10.37 -7.40
C GLN A 489 38.50 -10.08 -8.34
N PRO A 490 39.00 -11.06 -9.13
CA PRO A 490 40.16 -10.85 -9.98
C PRO A 490 39.88 -9.72 -10.97
N THR A 491 40.76 -8.72 -10.99
CA THR A 491 40.78 -7.70 -12.03
C THR A 491 41.08 -8.37 -13.37
N ARG A 492 40.04 -8.70 -14.13
CA ARG A 492 40.17 -8.93 -15.58
C ARG A 492 40.62 -7.61 -16.19
N SER A 493 41.94 -7.43 -16.29
CA SER A 493 42.56 -6.34 -17.03
C SER A 493 41.88 -6.22 -18.39
N PRO A 494 41.52 -5.01 -18.85
CA PRO A 494 40.96 -4.84 -20.18
C PRO A 494 41.96 -5.42 -21.18
N ALA A 495 41.51 -6.38 -21.98
CA ALA A 495 42.39 -7.11 -22.89
C ALA A 495 43.02 -6.09 -23.85
N GLN A 496 44.35 -5.91 -23.76
CA GLN A 496 45.09 -5.07 -24.69
C GLN A 496 44.78 -5.55 -26.11
N GLY A 497 44.18 -4.66 -26.91
CA GLY A 497 43.78 -4.99 -28.27
C GLY A 497 45.01 -5.39 -29.08
N LYS A 498 45.11 -6.68 -29.45
CA LYS A 498 46.18 -7.16 -30.34
C LYS A 498 46.19 -6.29 -31.60
N GLY A 499 47.38 -5.78 -31.94
CA GLY A 499 47.55 -4.73 -32.95
C GLY A 499 46.83 -5.04 -34.25
N ARG A 500 45.99 -4.10 -34.69
CA ARG A 500 45.25 -4.16 -35.95
C ARG A 500 46.24 -4.02 -37.11
N LYS A 501 46.78 -5.14 -37.60
CA LYS A 501 47.68 -5.14 -38.77
C LYS A 501 46.99 -4.45 -39.96
N ALA A 502 47.74 -3.59 -40.64
CA ALA A 502 47.26 -2.89 -41.82
C ALA A 502 47.00 -3.87 -42.99
N PRO A 503 46.03 -3.59 -43.87
CA PRO A 503 45.81 -4.36 -45.09
C PRO A 503 46.96 -4.14 -46.08
N GLN A 504 47.52 -5.23 -46.59
CA GLN A 504 48.58 -5.20 -47.61
C GLN A 504 47.95 -5.33 -49.02
N PRO A 505 48.50 -4.69 -50.07
CA PRO A 505 47.88 -4.70 -51.41
C PRO A 505 47.83 -6.10 -52.05
N PRO A 506 46.87 -6.38 -52.96
CA PRO A 506 46.74 -7.67 -53.62
C PRO A 506 47.91 -7.93 -54.60
N ALA A 507 48.53 -9.10 -54.47
CA ALA A 507 49.63 -9.51 -55.34
C ALA A 507 49.17 -9.93 -56.74
N ARG A 508 49.95 -9.56 -57.76
CA ARG A 508 49.70 -9.84 -59.19
C ARG A 508 50.13 -11.28 -59.52
N LYS A 509 49.30 -12.05 -60.24
CA LYS A 509 49.65 -13.41 -60.74
C LYS A 509 50.78 -13.35 -61.77
N ALA A 510 51.77 -14.24 -61.69
CA ALA A 510 52.52 -14.79 -62.83
C ALA A 510 53.41 -16.00 -62.44
N ALA A 511 53.70 -16.84 -63.44
CA ALA A 511 54.82 -17.79 -63.58
C ALA A 511 54.98 -18.99 -62.59
N ILE A 512 55.00 -20.19 -63.18
CA ILE A 512 55.61 -21.43 -62.64
C ILE A 512 56.75 -21.79 -63.60
N PRO A 513 57.98 -22.03 -63.10
CA PRO A 513 58.65 -23.32 -63.33
C PRO A 513 59.51 -23.79 -62.14
N SER A 514 60.15 -24.96 -62.09
CA SER A 514 59.82 -26.32 -62.58
C SER A 514 60.94 -27.28 -62.15
N ALA A 515 60.60 -28.50 -61.71
CA ALA A 515 61.40 -29.74 -61.76
C ALA A 515 62.67 -29.98 -60.87
N LYS A 516 62.81 -31.28 -60.49
CA LYS A 516 64.04 -32.12 -60.33
C LYS A 516 64.87 -32.21 -59.01
N THR A 517 64.58 -33.28 -58.25
CA THR A 517 65.45 -34.47 -57.98
C THR A 517 66.63 -34.47 -56.98
N SER A 518 66.44 -35.18 -55.85
CA SER A 518 67.31 -36.27 -55.28
C SER A 518 66.52 -36.98 -54.15
N ARG A 519 66.49 -38.31 -53.94
CA ARG A 519 67.51 -39.36 -53.64
C ARG A 519 68.22 -39.12 -52.28
N ARG A 520 68.38 -40.11 -51.37
CA ARG A 520 68.31 -41.61 -51.48
C ARG A 520 68.22 -42.30 -50.08
N ASN A 521 67.56 -43.48 -49.98
CA ASN A 521 67.73 -44.59 -48.99
C ASN A 521 67.53 -44.26 -47.47
N ALA A 522 67.19 -45.15 -46.51
CA ALA A 522 66.92 -46.61 -46.37
C ALA A 522 66.30 -46.86 -44.95
N ASP A 523 65.76 -48.01 -44.47
CA ASP A 523 65.15 -49.25 -45.03
C ASP A 523 64.39 -50.02 -43.87
N PRO A 524 63.65 -51.14 -44.09
CA PRO A 524 62.62 -51.71 -43.17
C PRO A 524 63.02 -53.07 -42.50
N PRO A 525 62.16 -53.89 -41.80
CA PRO A 525 60.69 -53.87 -41.50
C PRO A 525 60.39 -54.00 -39.96
N MET A 526 59.43 -54.73 -39.31
CA MET A 526 58.40 -55.74 -39.70
C MET A 526 57.27 -56.04 -38.66
N ARG A 527 56.00 -55.87 -39.07
CA ARG A 527 54.72 -56.57 -38.67
C ARG A 527 54.11 -56.52 -37.23
N PRO A 528 52.78 -56.83 -37.06
CA PRO A 528 51.98 -56.49 -35.85
C PRO A 528 51.14 -57.65 -35.23
N ALA A 529 50.38 -57.38 -34.15
CA ALA A 529 49.29 -58.26 -33.65
C ALA A 529 48.12 -57.53 -32.92
N PHE A 530 46.89 -57.99 -33.18
CA PHE A 530 45.64 -57.88 -32.38
C PHE A 530 45.36 -59.30 -31.75
N PRO A 531 44.23 -59.65 -31.07
CA PRO A 531 43.03 -58.91 -30.62
C PRO A 531 42.54 -59.22 -29.15
N ARG A 532 41.37 -58.64 -28.78
CA ARG A 532 40.23 -59.23 -27.99
C ARG A 532 40.37 -59.67 -26.51
N THR A 533 39.64 -58.92 -25.66
CA THR A 533 38.57 -59.35 -24.72
C THR A 533 38.58 -60.74 -24.03
N GLY A 534 38.46 -60.73 -22.69
CA GLY A 534 37.40 -61.51 -21.99
C GLY A 534 37.78 -62.30 -20.72
N ALA A 535 36.93 -62.19 -19.68
CA ALA A 535 36.76 -63.12 -18.53
C ALA A 535 37.94 -63.33 -17.54
N ARG A 536 37.79 -63.97 -16.35
CA ARG A 536 36.74 -63.94 -15.29
C ARG A 536 37.19 -64.81 -14.08
N GLN A 537 36.93 -64.38 -12.82
CA GLN A 537 37.04 -65.20 -11.57
C GLN A 537 38.45 -65.75 -11.23
N ALA A 538 38.78 -66.31 -10.06
CA ALA A 538 38.07 -66.55 -8.77
C ALA A 538 38.97 -66.06 -7.57
N THR A 539 38.76 -66.27 -6.26
CA THR A 539 38.26 -67.42 -5.46
C THR A 539 37.64 -67.05 -4.09
N HIS A 540 36.54 -67.75 -3.71
CA HIS A 540 36.10 -68.32 -2.41
C HIS A 540 36.36 -67.62 -1.03
N SER A 541 35.52 -67.75 0.03
CA SER A 541 34.22 -68.43 0.33
C SER A 541 33.66 -67.89 1.69
N GLY A 542 32.48 -68.22 2.28
CA GLY A 542 31.37 -69.19 2.06
C GLY A 542 30.02 -68.58 2.53
N HIS A 543 28.82 -69.22 2.58
CA HIS A 543 28.29 -70.48 3.16
C HIS A 543 28.17 -70.51 4.71
N HIS A 544 27.03 -70.85 5.35
CA HIS A 544 25.61 -70.90 4.87
C HIS A 544 24.58 -71.02 6.04
N GLY A 545 23.37 -70.46 5.88
CA GLY A 545 22.13 -70.82 6.63
C GLY A 545 21.92 -70.17 8.02
N SER A 546 20.79 -70.28 8.73
CA SER A 546 19.33 -70.28 8.42
C SER A 546 18.53 -70.96 9.55
N ARG A 547 17.62 -70.26 10.28
CA ARG A 547 16.29 -70.78 10.73
C ARG A 547 15.47 -69.87 11.68
N ARG A 548 14.15 -69.98 11.48
CA ARG A 548 12.95 -69.68 12.30
C ARG A 548 13.08 -69.46 13.83
N ARG A 549 12.13 -68.69 14.38
CA ARG A 549 11.38 -69.03 15.64
C ARG A 549 9.88 -68.69 15.53
N HIS A 550 9.03 -69.54 16.10
CA HIS A 550 7.66 -69.28 16.58
C HIS A 550 7.75 -68.82 18.07
N ALA A 551 6.88 -68.04 18.72
CA ALA A 551 5.40 -67.93 18.86
C ALA A 551 4.88 -68.54 20.20
N ASP A 552 3.69 -68.08 20.65
CA ASP A 552 2.79 -68.59 21.72
C ASP A 552 3.14 -68.25 23.22
N VAL A 553 2.27 -68.13 24.26
CA VAL A 553 0.81 -67.90 24.57
C VAL A 553 0.70 -67.84 26.15
N ALA A 554 -0.21 -67.23 26.95
CA ALA A 554 -1.47 -66.45 26.89
C ALA A 554 -1.36 -65.17 27.81
N ALA A 555 -2.25 -64.64 28.69
CA ALA A 555 -3.64 -64.83 29.23
C ALA A 555 -4.08 -63.50 29.97
N GLY A 556 -5.32 -63.20 30.41
CA GLY A 556 -6.62 -63.87 30.21
C GLY A 556 -7.85 -63.46 31.07
N ARG A 557 -7.79 -62.54 32.08
CA ARG A 557 -8.93 -62.19 33.00
C ARG A 557 -8.97 -60.67 33.36
N ARG A 558 -10.11 -59.95 33.44
CA ARG A 558 -11.18 -59.87 34.50
C ARG A 558 -10.60 -59.52 35.91
N GLN A 559 -11.11 -58.62 36.77
CA GLN A 559 -12.32 -57.74 36.88
C GLN A 559 -12.11 -56.77 38.13
N VAL A 560 -12.91 -55.82 38.67
CA VAL A 560 -14.29 -55.22 38.53
C VAL A 560 -14.39 -53.91 39.38
N ARG A 561 -15.50 -53.10 39.29
CA ARG A 561 -15.98 -52.00 40.20
C ARG A 561 -15.25 -50.62 40.12
N ARG A 562 -15.91 -49.44 40.07
CA ARG A 562 -16.84 -48.65 40.97
C ARG A 562 -16.09 -47.89 42.11
N SER A 563 -16.44 -46.67 42.56
CA SER A 563 -17.47 -45.67 42.13
C SER A 563 -17.50 -44.37 43.01
N ARG A 564 -18.00 -43.24 42.47
CA ARG A 564 -18.51 -42.01 43.18
C ARG A 564 -17.43 -41.20 43.96
N ALA A 565 -17.63 -39.94 44.39
CA ALA A 565 -18.79 -39.01 44.38
C ALA A 565 -18.34 -37.55 43.96
N LEU A 566 -19.22 -36.59 43.63
CA LEU A 566 -19.83 -35.52 44.49
C LEU A 566 -18.81 -34.78 45.40
N GLU A 567 -18.77 -33.46 45.57
CA GLU A 567 -19.66 -32.30 45.23
C GLU A 567 -18.78 -31.04 44.95
N GLY A 568 -19.29 -29.85 44.56
CA GLY A 568 -20.66 -29.38 44.37
C GLY A 568 -20.70 -27.93 43.84
N GLN A 569 -21.90 -27.34 43.73
CA GLN A 569 -22.12 -25.95 43.25
C GLN A 569 -21.88 -24.90 44.34
N ARG A 570 -21.60 -23.65 43.96
CA ARG A 570 -22.34 -22.48 44.49
C ARG A 570 -22.20 -21.22 43.64
N TYR A 571 -23.17 -20.32 43.81
CA TYR A 571 -23.21 -18.96 43.24
C TYR A 571 -22.27 -18.01 43.99
N GLY A 572 -21.89 -16.93 43.31
CA GLY A 572 -21.14 -15.78 43.83
C GLY A 572 -21.09 -14.68 42.77
#